data_AF-A0A178CN49-F1
#
_entry.id   AF-A0A178CN49-F1
#
_cell.length_a   1.000
_cell.length_b   1.000
_cell.length_c   1.000
_cell.angle_alpha   90.00
_cell.angle_beta   90.00
_cell.angle_gamma   90.00
#
_symmetry.space_group_name_H-M   'P 1'
#
loop_
_entity.id
_entity.type
_entity.pdbx_description
1 polymer ?
#
loop_
_entity_poly.entity_id
_entity_poly.type
_entity_poly.pdbx_seq_one_letter_code
_entity_poly.pdbx_strand_id
1 'polypeptide(L)'
;MPFPFVLSTTSHISFQASLISSTHPSLPTAATSQRAVLRSALKAHKRLSAADQATNLLPLASTVQSYIRYLVTLDVALCGKPVAGEDVDIALAKEPEIEWRPTLSLNAIPGRENERVKGKGLDYELFFVHHTLALIQNLLARQSLLGLYAAVNPTSEQRITLIQSASKCLKTAHAIHSYLLLRANSSNDGPPTFPPAAVDVSASVQLALQHLTHAEFNLLCVLKEDPYPALLIQSRNKDDKEWMIRAPQIQKVRGQVLTRLCIGAAEHASAAAVALKVETAKASKELLEYCDGIHRASRAKACRFQALEEDTHAGQTGKAIAWLRAAMNELGLEVGKDGSKSSGFAKLKTSWIERREDKRIEKGSSTWGMDGGKLEESRIVEYLDQKFNKQNDTINVQLIPEWKPLLVTLPSGMNMPIDERWKPAPLEEDELASMRAPPEDDGLGAANSSDENEDSTTAPAGAFPGTQQDYGSRTSYY
;
A
#
# COMPACT_ATOMS: atom_id res chain seq x y z
N MET A 1 -6.25 4.07 6.43
CA MET A 1 -5.29 4.91 5.67
C MET A 1 -4.32 3.95 4.98
N PRO A 2 -4.21 3.89 3.64
CA PRO A 2 -3.39 2.89 2.93
C PRO A 2 -1.89 3.00 3.21
N PHE A 3 -1.15 1.89 3.08
CA PHE A 3 0.30 1.86 3.36
C PHE A 3 1.12 2.79 2.42
N PRO A 4 2.14 3.52 2.93
CA PRO A 4 3.02 4.35 2.10
C PRO A 4 4.10 3.53 1.38
N PHE A 5 3.71 2.83 0.32
CA PHE A 5 4.63 2.04 -0.47
C PHE A 5 5.77 2.85 -1.10
N VAL A 6 6.95 2.24 -1.16
CA VAL A 6 8.10 2.74 -1.93
C VAL A 6 8.11 2.04 -3.29
N LEU A 7 8.28 2.81 -4.37
CA LEU A 7 8.28 2.28 -5.72
C LEU A 7 9.65 1.72 -6.11
N SER A 8 9.65 0.54 -6.72
CA SER A 8 10.85 -0.16 -7.19
C SER A 8 11.52 0.61 -8.33
N THR A 9 12.84 0.43 -8.47
CA THR A 9 13.62 1.01 -9.58
C THR A 9 14.23 -0.10 -10.40
N THR A 10 14.48 0.15 -11.69
CA THR A 10 14.97 -0.88 -12.63
C THR A 10 16.25 -0.47 -13.34
N SER A 11 17.00 -1.44 -13.88
CA SER A 11 18.25 -1.22 -14.63
C SER A 11 17.95 -0.92 -16.09
N HIS A 12 18.97 -0.73 -16.91
CA HIS A 12 18.81 -0.66 -18.36
C HIS A 12 18.74 -2.07 -18.96
N ILE A 13 17.96 -2.24 -20.02
CA ILE A 13 17.94 -3.45 -20.88
C ILE A 13 17.62 -3.01 -22.31
N SER A 14 18.06 -3.79 -23.29
CA SER A 14 17.65 -3.68 -24.68
C SER A 14 16.91 -4.95 -25.10
N PHE A 15 15.62 -4.82 -25.44
CA PHE A 15 14.85 -5.94 -25.97
C PHE A 15 15.29 -6.33 -27.37
N GLN A 16 15.80 -5.40 -28.19
CA GLN A 16 16.29 -5.75 -29.53
C GLN A 16 17.52 -6.68 -29.50
N ALA A 17 18.22 -6.77 -28.36
CA ALA A 17 19.31 -7.74 -28.17
C ALA A 17 18.81 -9.16 -27.82
N SER A 18 17.51 -9.30 -27.50
CA SER A 18 16.89 -10.53 -26.98
C SER A 18 15.74 -11.04 -27.87
N LEU A 19 15.07 -10.12 -28.57
CA LEU A 19 13.88 -10.35 -29.38
C LEU A 19 14.11 -9.84 -30.80
N ILE A 20 13.70 -10.63 -31.78
CA ILE A 20 13.76 -10.30 -33.20
C ILE A 20 12.36 -10.43 -33.77
N SER A 21 11.93 -9.48 -34.60
CA SER A 21 10.65 -9.57 -35.30
C SER A 21 10.85 -9.46 -36.80
N SER A 22 10.26 -10.40 -37.55
CA SER A 22 10.29 -10.40 -39.01
C SER A 22 9.23 -9.48 -39.61
N THR A 23 8.08 -9.32 -38.93
CA THR A 23 6.95 -8.50 -39.40
C THR A 23 6.96 -7.08 -38.82
N HIS A 24 7.46 -6.90 -37.60
CA HIS A 24 7.46 -5.62 -36.88
C HIS A 24 8.84 -5.31 -36.28
N PRO A 25 9.88 -5.12 -37.12
CA PRO A 25 11.26 -4.98 -36.66
C PRO A 25 11.49 -3.81 -35.69
N SER A 26 10.65 -2.77 -35.71
CA SER A 26 10.74 -1.65 -34.77
C SER A 26 10.13 -1.92 -33.39
N LEU A 27 9.33 -2.98 -33.21
CA LEU A 27 8.61 -3.23 -31.96
C LEU A 27 9.55 -3.50 -30.75
N PRO A 28 10.59 -4.38 -30.84
CA PRO A 28 11.55 -4.55 -29.75
C PRO A 28 12.29 -3.26 -29.38
N THR A 29 12.63 -2.44 -30.39
CA THR A 29 13.31 -1.15 -30.20
C THR A 29 12.37 -0.15 -29.53
N ALA A 30 11.12 -0.03 -29.98
CA ALA A 30 10.11 0.84 -29.37
C ALA A 30 9.83 0.45 -27.91
N ALA A 31 9.71 -0.85 -27.62
CA ALA A 31 9.57 -1.35 -26.25
C ALA A 31 10.78 -0.99 -25.38
N THR A 32 12.01 -1.04 -25.94
CA THR A 32 13.24 -0.61 -25.26
C THR A 32 13.19 0.88 -24.91
N SER A 33 12.79 1.72 -25.87
CA SER A 33 12.64 3.16 -25.67
C SER A 33 11.61 3.49 -24.58
N GLN A 34 10.43 2.85 -24.61
CA GLN A 34 9.40 3.06 -23.61
C GLN A 34 9.83 2.60 -22.21
N ARG A 35 10.59 1.50 -22.13
CA ARG A 35 11.18 1.06 -20.87
C ARG A 35 12.19 2.07 -20.34
N ALA A 36 12.99 2.70 -21.21
CA ALA A 36 13.92 3.75 -20.81
C ALA A 36 13.18 4.98 -20.24
N VAL A 37 12.03 5.36 -20.82
CA VAL A 37 11.14 6.40 -20.28
C VAL A 37 10.64 6.02 -18.89
N LEU A 38 10.13 4.79 -18.72
CA LEU A 38 9.69 4.29 -17.41
C LEU A 38 10.81 4.35 -16.37
N ARG A 39 12.00 3.83 -16.70
CA ARG A 39 13.16 3.83 -15.81
C ARG A 39 13.52 5.24 -15.37
N SER A 40 13.56 6.19 -16.30
CA SER A 40 13.85 7.60 -16.02
C SER A 40 12.78 8.23 -15.13
N ALA A 41 11.50 7.93 -15.39
CA ALA A 41 10.38 8.41 -14.57
C ALA A 41 10.46 7.88 -13.13
N LEU A 42 10.74 6.58 -12.93
CA LEU A 42 10.91 5.99 -11.60
C LEU A 42 12.11 6.57 -10.85
N LYS A 43 13.24 6.77 -11.54
CA LYS A 43 14.45 7.39 -10.96
C LYS A 43 14.20 8.85 -10.57
N ALA A 44 13.49 9.60 -11.41
CA ALA A 44 13.09 10.97 -11.13
C ALA A 44 12.15 11.04 -9.93
N HIS A 45 11.07 10.24 -9.93
CA HIS A 45 10.11 10.17 -8.83
C HIS A 45 10.79 9.91 -7.48
N LYS A 46 11.71 8.94 -7.42
CA LYS A 46 12.44 8.60 -6.20
C LYS A 46 13.26 9.77 -5.63
N ARG A 47 13.77 10.66 -6.49
CA ARG A 47 14.58 11.84 -6.09
C ARG A 47 13.74 13.03 -5.65
N LEU A 48 12.43 13.00 -5.90
CA LEU A 48 11.52 14.08 -5.52
C LEU A 48 11.34 14.16 -4.01
N SER A 49 10.98 15.36 -3.51
CA SER A 49 10.53 15.54 -2.14
C SER A 49 9.23 14.77 -1.90
N ALA A 50 8.89 14.48 -0.64
CA ALA A 50 7.63 13.76 -0.34
C ALA A 50 6.37 14.49 -0.86
N ALA A 51 6.39 15.83 -0.90
CA ALA A 51 5.29 16.63 -1.45
C ALA A 51 5.19 16.50 -2.98
N ASP A 52 6.35 16.56 -3.66
CA ASP A 52 6.41 16.46 -5.13
C ASP A 52 6.18 15.04 -5.64
N GLN A 53 6.54 14.02 -4.83
CA GLN A 53 6.18 12.63 -5.13
C GLN A 53 4.67 12.47 -5.27
N ALA A 54 3.89 13.09 -4.39
CA ALA A 54 2.44 13.01 -4.41
C ALA A 54 1.85 13.59 -5.70
N THR A 55 2.35 14.72 -6.19
CA THR A 55 1.87 15.33 -7.45
C THR A 55 2.36 14.56 -8.69
N ASN A 56 3.44 13.80 -8.58
CA ASN A 56 4.03 13.03 -9.68
C ASN A 56 3.38 11.66 -9.93
N LEU A 57 2.53 11.16 -9.02
CA LEU A 57 1.93 9.82 -9.12
C LEU A 57 1.07 9.62 -10.38
N LEU A 58 0.24 10.60 -10.77
CA LEU A 58 -0.63 10.49 -11.95
C LEU A 58 0.16 10.41 -13.27
N PRO A 59 1.12 11.32 -13.55
CA PRO A 59 2.02 11.17 -14.70
C PRO A 59 2.76 9.83 -14.71
N LEU A 60 3.27 9.39 -13.55
CA LEU A 60 3.98 8.12 -13.44
C LEU A 60 3.08 6.92 -13.77
N ALA A 61 1.83 6.92 -13.31
CA ALA A 61 0.84 5.89 -13.65
C ALA A 61 0.62 5.80 -15.17
N SER A 62 0.51 6.94 -15.85
CA SER A 62 0.37 7.01 -17.31
C SER A 62 1.58 6.42 -18.03
N THR A 63 2.80 6.75 -17.59
CA THR A 63 4.03 6.19 -18.12
C THR A 63 4.09 4.67 -17.95
N VAL A 64 3.74 4.16 -16.77
CA VAL A 64 3.70 2.72 -16.49
C VAL A 64 2.68 2.02 -17.38
N GLN A 65 1.47 2.57 -17.49
CA GLN A 65 0.42 2.01 -18.36
C GLN A 65 0.84 2.00 -19.82
N SER A 66 1.45 3.08 -20.30
CA SER A 66 1.96 3.17 -21.68
C SER A 66 2.95 2.04 -21.96
N TYR A 67 3.89 1.79 -21.05
CA TYR A 67 4.86 0.71 -21.20
C TYR A 67 4.24 -0.69 -21.10
N ILE A 68 3.23 -0.90 -20.24
CA ILE A 68 2.51 -2.18 -20.13
C ILE A 68 1.95 -2.62 -21.48
N ARG A 69 1.47 -1.69 -22.31
CA ARG A 69 0.92 -2.02 -23.64
C ARG A 69 1.95 -2.72 -24.52
N TYR A 70 3.18 -2.21 -24.55
CA TYR A 70 4.29 -2.82 -25.28
C TYR A 70 4.65 -4.19 -24.72
N LEU A 71 4.72 -4.32 -23.39
CA LEU A 71 5.03 -5.61 -22.75
C LEU A 71 3.99 -6.69 -23.06
N VAL A 72 2.70 -6.34 -22.99
CA VAL A 72 1.61 -7.29 -23.27
C VAL A 72 1.55 -7.62 -24.75
N THR A 73 1.83 -6.67 -25.65
CA THR A 73 2.01 -6.97 -27.08
C THR A 73 3.13 -7.99 -27.30
N LEU A 74 4.31 -7.78 -26.72
CA LEU A 74 5.45 -8.70 -26.85
C LEU A 74 5.10 -10.11 -26.32
N ASP A 75 4.42 -10.17 -25.18
CA ASP A 75 3.97 -11.41 -24.52
C ASP A 75 2.99 -12.21 -25.38
N VAL A 76 1.97 -11.55 -25.92
CA VAL A 76 0.97 -12.19 -26.78
C VAL A 76 1.59 -12.65 -28.11
N ALA A 77 2.46 -11.83 -28.71
CA ALA A 77 3.17 -12.15 -29.94
C ALA A 77 4.13 -13.35 -29.75
N LEU A 78 4.87 -13.41 -28.63
CA LEU A 78 5.72 -14.56 -28.29
C LEU A 78 4.93 -15.87 -28.10
N CYS A 79 3.64 -15.77 -27.75
CA CYS A 79 2.74 -16.93 -27.71
C CYS A 79 2.21 -17.35 -29.09
N GLY A 80 2.62 -16.70 -30.19
CA GLY A 80 2.15 -16.95 -31.55
C GLY A 80 0.68 -16.58 -31.76
N LYS A 81 0.13 -15.68 -30.94
CA LYS A 81 -1.26 -15.22 -31.05
C LYS A 81 -1.31 -13.87 -31.76
N PRO A 82 -2.35 -13.61 -32.58
CA PRO A 82 -2.52 -12.31 -33.21
C PRO A 82 -2.73 -11.22 -32.16
N VAL A 83 -2.15 -10.04 -32.40
CA VAL A 83 -2.27 -8.86 -31.54
C VAL A 83 -3.08 -7.81 -32.28
N ALA A 84 -4.20 -7.38 -31.69
CA ALA A 84 -5.11 -6.40 -32.32
C ALA A 84 -5.55 -6.79 -33.76
N GLY A 85 -5.63 -8.08 -34.06
CA GLY A 85 -5.99 -8.58 -35.40
C GLY A 85 -4.81 -8.72 -36.36
N GLU A 86 -3.60 -8.32 -35.96
CA GLU A 86 -2.38 -8.45 -36.76
C GLU A 86 -1.53 -9.67 -36.37
N ASP A 87 -0.88 -10.27 -37.37
CA ASP A 87 0.12 -11.32 -37.19
C ASP A 87 1.49 -10.71 -36.88
N VAL A 88 1.84 -10.68 -35.59
CA VAL A 88 3.12 -10.18 -35.09
C VAL A 88 4.04 -11.37 -34.81
N ASP A 89 5.03 -11.58 -35.68
CA ASP A 89 6.01 -12.66 -35.53
C ASP A 89 7.23 -12.17 -34.74
N ILE A 90 7.43 -12.73 -33.55
CA ILE A 90 8.56 -12.44 -32.67
C ILE A 90 9.25 -13.74 -32.27
N ALA A 91 10.55 -13.79 -32.52
CA ALA A 91 11.42 -14.86 -32.07
C ALA A 91 12.27 -14.41 -30.86
N LEU A 92 12.36 -15.29 -29.86
CA LEU A 92 13.27 -15.15 -28.73
C LEU A 92 14.68 -15.60 -29.17
N ALA A 93 15.58 -14.64 -29.40
CA ALA A 93 16.98 -14.91 -29.71
C ALA A 93 17.80 -15.24 -28.45
N LYS A 94 17.53 -14.53 -27.36
CA LYS A 94 18.14 -14.74 -26.05
C LYS A 94 17.13 -14.38 -24.98
N GLU A 95 17.15 -15.10 -23.86
CA GLU A 95 16.31 -14.74 -22.72
C GLU A 95 16.73 -13.37 -22.13
N PRO A 96 15.80 -12.41 -22.02
CA PRO A 96 16.11 -11.09 -21.47
C PRO A 96 16.45 -11.22 -19.99
N GLU A 97 17.53 -10.55 -19.58
CA GLU A 97 17.97 -10.48 -18.19
C GLU A 97 17.68 -9.09 -17.63
N ILE A 98 16.86 -9.04 -16.60
CA ILE A 98 16.22 -7.82 -16.12
C ILE A 98 16.57 -7.66 -14.64
N GLU A 99 16.90 -6.44 -14.22
CA GLU A 99 17.16 -6.17 -12.79
C GLU A 99 16.19 -5.16 -12.22
N TRP A 100 15.51 -5.55 -11.15
CA TRP A 100 14.64 -4.68 -10.35
C TRP A 100 15.18 -4.59 -8.94
N ARG A 101 14.96 -3.46 -8.27
CA ARG A 101 15.25 -3.28 -6.85
C ARG A 101 13.98 -3.51 -6.04
N PRO A 102 13.84 -4.64 -5.33
CA PRO A 102 12.67 -4.92 -4.50
C PRO A 102 12.58 -3.96 -3.31
N THR A 103 11.37 -3.55 -2.93
CA THR A 103 11.12 -2.59 -1.85
C THR A 103 10.42 -3.20 -0.65
N LEU A 104 9.87 -4.41 -0.79
CA LEU A 104 9.15 -5.10 0.29
C LEU A 104 9.99 -6.17 0.98
N SER A 105 11.26 -6.32 0.60
CA SER A 105 12.20 -7.22 1.28
C SER A 105 12.66 -6.65 2.63
N LEU A 106 12.99 -7.53 3.58
CA LEU A 106 13.65 -7.14 4.82
C LEU A 106 15.02 -6.51 4.52
N ASN A 107 15.15 -5.21 4.77
CA ASN A 107 16.45 -4.55 4.75
C ASN A 107 17.26 -5.00 5.95
N ALA A 108 18.39 -5.67 5.72
CA ALA A 108 19.30 -6.07 6.80
C ALA A 108 19.98 -4.87 7.49
N ILE A 109 20.08 -3.73 6.79
CA ILE A 109 20.79 -2.53 7.24
C ILE A 109 19.87 -1.30 7.12
N PRO A 110 19.52 -0.63 8.23
CA PRO A 110 18.76 0.62 8.19
C PRO A 110 19.46 1.70 7.35
N GLY A 111 18.72 2.37 6.46
CA GLY A 111 19.24 3.44 5.62
C GLY A 111 20.00 3.01 4.36
N ARG A 112 20.28 1.70 4.19
CA ARG A 112 20.82 1.15 2.94
C ARG A 112 19.69 0.62 2.07
N GLU A 113 19.75 0.92 0.78
CA GLU A 113 18.81 0.40 -0.20
C GLU A 113 19.08 -1.09 -0.48
N ASN A 114 18.02 -1.82 -0.81
CA ASN A 114 18.16 -3.20 -1.27
C ASN A 114 18.97 -3.27 -2.56
N GLU A 115 19.69 -4.37 -2.72
CA GLU A 115 20.40 -4.68 -3.95
C GLU A 115 19.40 -4.96 -5.09
N ARG A 116 19.83 -4.73 -6.32
CA ARG A 116 19.03 -5.11 -7.48
C ARG A 116 19.06 -6.63 -7.61
N VAL A 117 17.90 -7.20 -7.91
CA VAL A 117 17.72 -8.63 -8.13
C VAL A 117 17.54 -8.88 -9.62
N LYS A 118 18.46 -9.66 -10.17
CA LYS A 118 18.47 -10.09 -11.57
C LYS A 118 17.52 -11.27 -11.76
N GLY A 119 16.50 -11.10 -12.58
CA GLY A 119 15.59 -12.14 -13.04
C GLY A 119 15.65 -12.30 -14.56
N LYS A 120 14.98 -13.33 -15.06
CA LYS A 120 14.98 -13.69 -16.48
C LYS A 120 13.55 -13.72 -17.04
N GLY A 121 13.45 -13.50 -18.34
CA GLY A 121 12.20 -13.64 -19.08
C GLY A 121 11.27 -12.44 -18.96
N LEU A 122 10.30 -12.38 -19.87
CA LEU A 122 9.36 -11.27 -19.96
C LEU A 122 8.37 -11.23 -18.79
N ASP A 123 8.01 -12.40 -18.23
CA ASP A 123 7.15 -12.49 -17.05
C ASP A 123 7.73 -11.74 -15.85
N TYR A 124 9.06 -11.78 -15.64
CA TYR A 124 9.69 -11.06 -14.53
C TYR A 124 9.49 -9.54 -14.65
N GLU A 125 9.63 -8.98 -15.86
CA GLU A 125 9.33 -7.57 -16.12
C GLU A 125 7.84 -7.27 -15.97
N LEU A 126 6.97 -8.09 -16.56
CA LEU A 126 5.52 -7.92 -16.50
C LEU A 126 5.01 -7.87 -15.07
N PHE A 127 5.47 -8.78 -14.21
CA PHE A 127 5.08 -8.81 -12.81
C PHE A 127 5.54 -7.55 -12.06
N PHE A 128 6.79 -7.12 -12.24
CA PHE A 128 7.30 -5.92 -11.56
C PHE A 128 6.61 -4.64 -12.03
N VAL A 129 6.34 -4.50 -13.33
CA VAL A 129 5.70 -3.30 -13.89
C VAL A 129 4.24 -3.21 -13.45
N HIS A 130 3.49 -4.32 -13.48
CA HIS A 130 2.12 -4.37 -12.96
C HIS A 130 2.07 -4.16 -11.44
N HIS A 131 2.98 -4.79 -10.69
CA HIS A 131 3.11 -4.56 -9.25
C HIS A 131 3.35 -3.09 -8.96
N THR A 132 4.26 -2.43 -9.69
CA THR A 132 4.53 -1.00 -9.58
C THR A 132 3.26 -0.17 -9.83
N LEU A 133 2.47 -0.51 -10.87
CA LEU A 133 1.20 0.16 -11.12
C LEU A 133 0.22 0.01 -9.95
N ALA A 134 0.09 -1.19 -9.38
CA ALA A 134 -0.78 -1.45 -8.24
C ALA A 134 -0.35 -0.63 -7.00
N LEU A 135 0.96 -0.52 -6.75
CA LEU A 135 1.48 0.33 -5.68
C LEU A 135 1.18 1.81 -5.92
N ILE A 136 1.31 2.31 -7.16
CA ILE A 136 0.93 3.68 -7.51
C ILE A 136 -0.56 3.92 -7.25
N GLN A 137 -1.43 2.97 -7.58
CA GLN A 137 -2.87 3.07 -7.27
C GLN A 137 -3.12 3.15 -5.76
N ASN A 138 -2.44 2.34 -4.94
CA ASN A 138 -2.53 2.45 -3.48
C ASN A 138 -2.07 3.83 -2.97
N LEU A 139 -0.99 4.38 -3.54
CA LEU A 139 -0.49 5.73 -3.20
C LEU A 139 -1.46 6.84 -3.63
N LEU A 140 -2.12 6.73 -4.78
CA LEU A 140 -3.17 7.66 -5.21
C LEU A 140 -4.39 7.60 -4.30
N ALA A 141 -4.78 6.39 -3.86
CA ALA A 141 -5.84 6.22 -2.87
C ALA A 141 -5.46 6.92 -1.55
N ARG A 142 -4.23 6.71 -1.08
CA ARG A 142 -3.68 7.36 0.11
C ARG A 142 -3.73 8.88 -0.02
N GLN A 143 -3.28 9.45 -1.12
CA GLN A 143 -3.30 10.89 -1.34
C GLN A 143 -4.72 11.46 -1.34
N SER A 144 -5.67 10.76 -1.98
CA SER A 144 -7.09 11.13 -1.96
C SER A 144 -7.64 11.13 -0.51
N LEU A 145 -7.27 10.13 0.29
CA LEU A 145 -7.73 10.05 1.69
C LEU A 145 -7.05 11.07 2.60
N LEU A 146 -5.81 11.46 2.34
CA LEU A 146 -5.14 12.54 3.08
C LEU A 146 -5.95 13.85 2.96
N GLY A 147 -6.58 14.09 1.81
CA GLY A 147 -7.46 15.25 1.60
C GLY A 147 -8.65 15.32 2.57
N LEU A 148 -9.06 14.19 3.17
CA LEU A 148 -10.12 14.17 4.21
C LEU A 148 -9.65 14.75 5.55
N TYR A 149 -8.33 14.80 5.76
CA TYR A 149 -7.69 15.27 6.98
C TYR A 149 -6.97 16.62 6.78
N ALA A 150 -7.27 17.32 5.69
CA ALA A 150 -6.72 18.64 5.42
C ALA A 150 -7.09 19.65 6.54
N ALA A 151 -6.26 20.69 6.71
CA ALA A 151 -6.48 21.72 7.73
C ALA A 151 -7.81 22.47 7.58
N VAL A 152 -8.36 22.51 6.36
CA VAL A 152 -9.71 22.99 6.07
C VAL A 152 -10.60 21.78 5.81
N ASN A 153 -11.71 21.69 6.54
CA ASN A 153 -12.67 20.60 6.36
C ASN A 153 -13.19 20.62 4.91
N PRO A 154 -13.11 19.50 4.16
CA PRO A 154 -13.61 19.45 2.80
C PRO A 154 -15.13 19.63 2.78
N THR A 155 -15.64 20.24 1.72
CA THR A 155 -17.09 20.30 1.48
C THR A 155 -17.66 18.88 1.30
N SER A 156 -18.97 18.72 1.45
CA SER A 156 -19.63 17.42 1.25
C SER A 156 -19.32 16.82 -0.13
N GLU A 157 -19.36 17.64 -1.19
CA GLU A 157 -19.03 17.24 -2.56
C GLU A 157 -17.57 16.84 -2.73
N GLN A 158 -16.65 17.60 -2.12
CA GLN A 158 -15.22 17.26 -2.11
C GLN A 158 -14.98 15.93 -1.39
N ARG A 159 -15.60 15.72 -0.23
CA ARG A 159 -15.51 14.46 0.52
C ARG A 159 -16.00 13.26 -0.32
N ILE A 160 -17.13 13.39 -1.01
CA ILE A 160 -17.64 12.35 -1.91
C ILE A 160 -16.62 12.05 -3.01
N THR A 161 -16.06 13.09 -3.63
CA THR A 161 -15.08 12.96 -4.71
C THR A 161 -13.80 12.25 -4.24
N LEU A 162 -13.26 12.62 -3.08
CA LEU A 162 -12.08 11.99 -2.48
C LEU A 162 -12.32 10.52 -2.16
N ILE A 163 -13.49 10.18 -1.59
CA ILE A 163 -13.87 8.79 -1.29
C ILE A 163 -14.03 7.97 -2.58
N GLN A 164 -14.67 8.53 -3.61
CA GLN A 164 -14.84 7.86 -4.90
C GLN A 164 -13.50 7.63 -5.60
N SER A 165 -12.60 8.63 -5.59
CA SER A 165 -11.25 8.53 -6.12
C SER A 165 -10.46 7.42 -5.42
N ALA A 166 -10.44 7.42 -4.08
CA ALA A 166 -9.77 6.38 -3.30
C ALA A 166 -10.35 4.99 -3.56
N SER A 167 -11.70 4.88 -3.65
CA SER A 167 -12.38 3.62 -3.94
C SER A 167 -11.96 3.06 -5.30
N LYS A 168 -11.94 3.90 -6.34
CA LYS A 168 -11.52 3.50 -7.69
C LYS A 168 -10.07 3.00 -7.69
N CYS A 169 -9.18 3.73 -7.02
CA CYS A 169 -7.77 3.38 -6.97
C CYS A 169 -7.54 2.04 -6.23
N LEU A 170 -8.14 1.83 -5.06
CA LEU A 170 -8.03 0.56 -4.31
C LEU A 170 -8.60 -0.64 -5.10
N LYS A 171 -9.76 -0.48 -5.73
CA LYS A 171 -10.35 -1.53 -6.58
C LYS A 171 -9.44 -1.88 -7.76
N THR A 172 -8.82 -0.87 -8.36
CA THR A 172 -7.85 -1.08 -9.46
C THR A 172 -6.60 -1.81 -8.95
N ALA A 173 -6.04 -1.42 -7.81
CA ALA A 173 -4.89 -2.10 -7.21
C ALA A 173 -5.20 -3.58 -6.91
N HIS A 174 -6.37 -3.85 -6.28
CA HIS A 174 -6.84 -5.20 -6.01
C HIS A 174 -6.99 -6.02 -7.30
N ALA A 175 -7.57 -5.43 -8.34
CA ALA A 175 -7.76 -6.09 -9.64
C ALA A 175 -6.42 -6.44 -10.31
N ILE A 176 -5.39 -5.57 -10.19
CA ILE A 176 -4.05 -5.85 -10.72
C ILE A 176 -3.37 -6.99 -9.96
N HIS A 177 -3.42 -7.01 -8.62
CA HIS A 177 -2.88 -8.13 -7.84
C HIS A 177 -3.60 -9.44 -8.17
N SER A 178 -4.93 -9.38 -8.35
CA SER A 178 -5.74 -10.53 -8.78
C SER A 178 -5.33 -11.02 -10.17
N TYR A 179 -5.04 -10.11 -11.10
CA TYR A 179 -4.54 -10.45 -12.43
C TYR A 179 -3.18 -11.17 -12.37
N LEU A 180 -2.25 -10.69 -11.55
CA LEU A 180 -0.94 -11.32 -11.38
C LEU A 180 -1.03 -12.73 -10.77
N LEU A 181 -1.91 -12.91 -9.78
CA LEU A 181 -2.19 -14.23 -9.20
C LEU A 181 -2.83 -15.19 -10.20
N LEU A 182 -3.79 -14.70 -11.00
CA LEU A 182 -4.41 -15.51 -12.04
C LEU A 182 -3.37 -15.92 -13.08
N ARG A 183 -2.53 -14.97 -13.54
CA ARG A 183 -1.45 -15.22 -14.49
C ARG A 183 -0.46 -16.27 -13.97
N ALA A 184 -0.05 -16.17 -12.69
CA ALA A 184 0.83 -17.15 -12.06
C ALA A 184 0.25 -18.57 -12.06
N ASN A 185 -1.08 -18.71 -11.98
CA ASN A 185 -1.76 -20.01 -11.93
C ASN A 185 -2.24 -20.53 -13.29
N SER A 186 -2.20 -19.72 -14.35
CA SER A 186 -2.80 -20.05 -15.66
C SER A 186 -1.78 -20.45 -16.74
N SER A 187 -0.48 -20.46 -16.39
CA SER A 187 0.58 -20.84 -17.33
C SER A 187 0.61 -22.36 -17.56
N ASN A 188 0.70 -22.77 -18.83
CA ASN A 188 0.80 -24.18 -19.21
C ASN A 188 2.13 -24.81 -18.75
N ASP A 189 3.19 -24.01 -18.63
CA ASP A 189 4.53 -24.44 -18.19
C ASP A 189 4.68 -24.42 -16.66
N GLY A 190 3.56 -24.25 -15.95
CA GLY A 190 3.53 -24.05 -14.50
C GLY A 190 3.79 -22.59 -14.11
N PRO A 191 3.72 -22.28 -12.80
CA PRO A 191 3.88 -20.92 -12.31
C PRO A 191 5.27 -20.35 -12.64
N PRO A 192 5.35 -19.07 -13.03
CA PRO A 192 6.63 -18.45 -13.33
C PRO A 192 7.51 -18.48 -12.07
N THR A 193 8.76 -18.89 -12.25
CA THR A 193 9.73 -18.98 -11.15
C THR A 193 10.60 -17.74 -11.14
N PHE A 194 10.59 -17.01 -10.03
CA PHE A 194 11.40 -15.81 -9.84
C PHE A 194 12.51 -16.04 -8.81
N PRO A 195 13.61 -15.25 -8.86
CA PRO A 195 14.64 -15.31 -7.83
C PRO A 195 14.03 -15.12 -6.42
N PRO A 196 14.43 -15.90 -5.40
CA PRO A 196 13.86 -15.76 -4.04
C PRO A 196 14.03 -14.36 -3.43
N ALA A 197 15.04 -13.60 -3.86
CA ALA A 197 15.25 -12.23 -3.42
C ALA A 197 14.24 -11.23 -4.05
N ALA A 198 13.53 -11.61 -5.12
CA ALA A 198 12.50 -10.79 -5.76
C ALA A 198 11.14 -10.93 -5.06
N VAL A 199 11.14 -10.67 -3.75
CA VAL A 199 10.00 -10.82 -2.85
C VAL A 199 8.73 -10.16 -3.38
N ASP A 200 8.87 -8.93 -3.88
CA ASP A 200 7.77 -8.08 -4.36
C ASP A 200 6.84 -8.79 -5.36
N VAL A 201 7.40 -9.62 -6.24
CA VAL A 201 6.65 -10.30 -7.31
C VAL A 201 6.26 -11.74 -6.98
N SER A 202 6.60 -12.24 -5.79
CA SER A 202 6.19 -13.57 -5.36
C SER A 202 4.66 -13.69 -5.22
N ALA A 203 4.12 -14.87 -5.53
CA ALA A 203 2.68 -15.13 -5.41
C ALA A 203 2.15 -14.87 -3.99
N SER A 204 2.94 -15.21 -2.96
CA SER A 204 2.61 -14.95 -1.55
C SER A 204 2.46 -13.45 -1.26
N VAL A 205 3.35 -12.61 -1.78
CA VAL A 205 3.27 -11.15 -1.58
C VAL A 205 2.12 -10.55 -2.39
N GLN A 206 1.91 -11.00 -3.63
CA GLN A 206 0.76 -10.54 -4.42
C GLN A 206 -0.58 -10.89 -3.76
N LEU A 207 -0.70 -12.09 -3.18
CA LEU A 207 -1.86 -12.50 -2.38
C LEU A 207 -2.01 -11.63 -1.13
N ALA A 208 -0.92 -11.38 -0.42
CA ALA A 208 -0.95 -10.51 0.76
C ALA A 208 -1.44 -9.10 0.42
N LEU A 209 -0.91 -8.49 -0.65
CA LEU A 209 -1.29 -7.16 -1.08
C LEU A 209 -2.74 -7.12 -1.59
N GLN A 210 -3.21 -8.17 -2.28
CA GLN A 210 -4.60 -8.32 -2.66
C GLN A 210 -5.53 -8.30 -1.42
N HIS A 211 -5.21 -9.09 -0.38
CA HIS A 211 -5.97 -9.09 0.86
C HIS A 211 -5.88 -7.74 1.59
N LEU A 212 -4.70 -7.14 1.65
CA LEU A 212 -4.47 -5.86 2.31
C LEU A 212 -5.30 -4.74 1.68
N THR A 213 -5.27 -4.61 0.35
CA THR A 213 -6.07 -3.63 -0.40
C THR A 213 -7.57 -3.87 -0.19
N HIS A 214 -8.01 -5.12 -0.05
CA HIS A 214 -9.40 -5.42 0.28
C HIS A 214 -9.77 -4.97 1.70
N ALA A 215 -8.89 -5.21 2.69
CA ALA A 215 -9.10 -4.71 4.05
C ALA A 215 -9.21 -3.17 4.09
N GLU A 216 -8.32 -2.47 3.37
CA GLU A 216 -8.35 -1.02 3.22
C GLU A 216 -9.64 -0.53 2.54
N PHE A 217 -10.13 -1.26 1.53
CA PHE A 217 -11.39 -0.96 0.85
C PHE A 217 -12.61 -1.13 1.76
N ASN A 218 -12.69 -2.24 2.52
CA ASN A 218 -13.74 -2.42 3.53
C ASN A 218 -13.73 -1.28 4.56
N LEU A 219 -12.54 -0.88 5.04
CA LEU A 219 -12.41 0.25 5.96
C LEU A 219 -12.78 1.60 5.33
N LEU A 220 -12.53 1.79 4.03
CA LEU A 220 -13.00 2.97 3.31
C LEU A 220 -14.53 3.02 3.26
N CYS A 221 -15.19 1.89 3.02
CA CYS A 221 -16.65 1.80 3.08
C CYS A 221 -17.19 2.09 4.49
N VAL A 222 -16.47 1.69 5.54
CA VAL A 222 -16.79 2.07 6.91
C VAL A 222 -16.61 3.56 7.14
N LEU A 223 -15.45 4.12 6.77
CA LEU A 223 -15.10 5.54 6.93
C LEU A 223 -16.11 6.48 6.27
N LYS A 224 -16.72 6.05 5.16
CA LYS A 224 -17.76 6.80 4.45
C LYS A 224 -18.95 7.10 5.37
N GLU A 225 -19.38 6.11 6.15
CA GLU A 225 -20.59 6.17 6.98
C GLU A 225 -20.31 6.44 8.46
N ASP A 226 -19.06 6.26 8.92
CA ASP A 226 -18.65 6.48 10.31
C ASP A 226 -18.42 7.99 10.58
N PRO A 227 -19.22 8.63 11.46
CA PRO A 227 -19.12 10.06 11.72
C PRO A 227 -17.98 10.40 12.69
N TYR A 228 -17.49 9.45 13.49
CA TYR A 228 -16.58 9.73 14.61
C TYR A 228 -15.18 10.21 14.19
N PRO A 229 -14.56 9.71 13.12
CA PRO A 229 -13.30 10.26 12.62
C PRO A 229 -13.42 11.75 12.28
N ALA A 230 -14.50 12.16 11.63
CA ALA A 230 -14.74 13.56 11.30
C ALA A 230 -14.95 14.43 12.55
N LEU A 231 -15.69 13.92 13.54
CA LEU A 231 -15.86 14.62 14.82
C LEU A 231 -14.54 14.87 15.55
N LEU A 232 -13.62 13.89 15.55
CA LEU A 232 -12.32 14.08 16.17
C LEU A 232 -11.51 15.17 15.45
N ILE A 233 -11.57 15.22 14.13
CA ILE A 233 -10.92 16.29 13.35
C ILE A 233 -11.55 17.64 13.70
N GLN A 234 -12.89 17.74 13.73
CA GLN A 234 -13.61 18.95 14.11
C GLN A 234 -13.30 19.40 15.53
N SER A 235 -13.09 18.48 16.48
CA SER A 235 -12.72 18.82 17.85
C SER A 235 -11.38 19.58 17.98
N ARG A 236 -10.53 19.53 16.93
CA ARG A 236 -9.32 20.35 16.84
C ARG A 236 -9.63 21.81 16.48
N ASN A 237 -10.75 22.07 15.83
CA ASN A 237 -11.20 23.41 15.51
C ASN A 237 -11.95 24.00 16.71
N LYS A 238 -11.36 25.02 17.35
CA LYS A 238 -11.96 25.69 18.52
C LYS A 238 -13.27 26.42 18.19
N ASP A 239 -13.49 26.72 16.93
CA ASP A 239 -14.64 27.49 16.45
C ASP A 239 -15.82 26.59 16.05
N ASP A 240 -15.60 25.28 15.87
CA ASP A 240 -16.65 24.30 15.58
C ASP A 240 -17.16 23.66 16.89
N LYS A 241 -18.38 24.04 17.28
CA LYS A 241 -19.06 23.54 18.50
C LYS A 241 -20.28 22.68 18.20
N GLU A 242 -20.57 22.39 16.93
CA GLU A 242 -21.79 21.68 16.55
C GLU A 242 -21.84 20.26 17.12
N TRP A 243 -20.68 19.60 17.16
CA TRP A 243 -20.48 18.31 17.82
C TRP A 243 -20.79 18.30 19.33
N MET A 244 -20.74 19.47 19.99
CA MET A 244 -21.09 19.61 21.41
C MET A 244 -22.60 19.59 21.63
N ILE A 245 -23.41 19.80 20.58
CA ILE A 245 -24.86 19.95 20.67
C ILE A 245 -25.58 18.61 20.44
N ARG A 246 -25.06 17.74 19.57
CA ARG A 246 -25.69 16.43 19.30
C ARG A 246 -24.67 15.36 18.93
N ALA A 247 -24.74 14.22 19.62
CA ALA A 247 -23.97 13.04 19.22
C ALA A 247 -24.50 12.49 17.88
N PRO A 248 -23.64 12.10 16.93
CA PRO A 248 -24.07 11.50 15.69
C PRO A 248 -24.84 10.21 15.94
N GLN A 249 -25.92 10.01 15.20
CA GLN A 249 -26.73 8.80 15.27
C GLN A 249 -26.45 7.92 14.06
N ILE A 250 -26.00 6.69 14.33
CA ILE A 250 -25.88 5.64 13.31
C ILE A 250 -27.15 4.80 13.38
N GLN A 251 -27.86 4.65 12.26
CA GLN A 251 -29.03 3.77 12.19
C GLN A 251 -28.64 2.32 12.54
N LYS A 252 -29.43 1.62 13.37
CA LYS A 252 -29.15 0.25 13.84
C LYS A 252 -28.65 -0.70 12.76
N VAL A 253 -29.41 -0.85 11.67
CA VAL A 253 -29.09 -1.76 10.56
C VAL A 253 -27.73 -1.42 9.95
N ARG A 254 -27.40 -0.12 9.83
CA ARG A 254 -26.10 0.33 9.35
C ARG A 254 -24.99 -0.03 10.33
N GLY A 255 -25.19 0.15 11.63
CA GLY A 255 -24.23 -0.24 12.67
C GLY A 255 -23.82 -1.72 12.61
N GLN A 256 -24.80 -2.61 12.38
CA GLN A 256 -24.54 -4.04 12.21
C GLN A 256 -23.72 -4.35 10.95
N VAL A 257 -24.05 -3.71 9.82
CA VAL A 257 -23.29 -3.82 8.57
C VAL A 257 -21.85 -3.34 8.77
N LEU A 258 -21.66 -2.18 9.40
CA LEU A 258 -20.34 -1.62 9.69
C LEU A 258 -19.51 -2.52 10.61
N THR A 259 -20.13 -3.12 11.62
CA THR A 259 -19.48 -4.11 12.50
C THR A 259 -18.92 -5.26 11.66
N ARG A 260 -19.73 -5.86 10.78
CA ARG A 260 -19.31 -7.00 9.96
C ARG A 260 -18.24 -6.63 8.94
N LEU A 261 -18.30 -5.44 8.34
CA LEU A 261 -17.24 -4.93 7.46
C LEU A 261 -15.91 -4.76 8.18
N CYS A 262 -15.94 -4.27 9.42
CA CYS A 262 -14.74 -4.17 10.26
C CYS A 262 -14.16 -5.56 10.57
N ILE A 263 -14.99 -6.57 10.87
CA ILE A 263 -14.50 -7.94 11.07
C ILE A 263 -13.90 -8.51 9.77
N GLY A 264 -14.56 -8.31 8.62
CA GLY A 264 -14.01 -8.73 7.32
C GLY A 264 -12.67 -8.05 7.01
N ALA A 265 -12.52 -6.75 7.28
CA ALA A 265 -11.24 -6.06 7.17
C ALA A 265 -10.16 -6.66 8.08
N ALA A 266 -10.50 -7.04 9.32
CA ALA A 266 -9.58 -7.67 10.25
C ALA A 266 -9.12 -9.06 9.77
N GLU A 267 -10.03 -9.84 9.20
CA GLU A 267 -9.74 -11.16 8.62
C GLU A 267 -8.80 -11.03 7.41
N HIS A 268 -9.08 -10.10 6.50
CA HIS A 268 -8.21 -9.81 5.37
C HIS A 268 -6.81 -9.32 5.80
N ALA A 269 -6.72 -8.44 6.80
CA ALA A 269 -5.42 -7.98 7.31
C ALA A 269 -4.62 -9.11 7.98
N SER A 270 -5.30 -10.04 8.66
CA SER A 270 -4.69 -11.25 9.22
C SER A 270 -4.17 -12.18 8.11
N ALA A 271 -4.99 -12.43 7.09
CA ALA A 271 -4.59 -13.22 5.93
C ALA A 271 -3.39 -12.62 5.19
N ALA A 272 -3.35 -11.29 5.02
CA ALA A 272 -2.21 -10.58 4.47
C ALA A 272 -0.94 -10.81 5.31
N ALA A 273 -1.02 -10.63 6.63
CA ALA A 273 0.11 -10.86 7.53
C ALA A 273 0.62 -12.31 7.50
N VAL A 274 -0.26 -13.30 7.37
CA VAL A 274 0.11 -14.72 7.23
C VAL A 274 0.83 -14.94 5.90
N ALA A 275 0.29 -14.44 4.79
CA ALA A 275 0.89 -14.59 3.47
C ALA A 275 2.29 -13.93 3.37
N LEU A 276 2.51 -12.81 4.07
CA LEU A 276 3.83 -12.16 4.16
C LEU A 276 4.86 -12.91 5.01
N LYS A 277 4.43 -13.80 5.90
CA LYS A 277 5.31 -14.58 6.80
C LYS A 277 5.76 -15.91 6.20
N VAL A 278 5.26 -16.30 5.04
CA VAL A 278 5.74 -17.49 4.32
C VAL A 278 7.25 -17.35 4.09
N GLU A 279 8.04 -18.38 4.37
CA GLU A 279 9.51 -18.31 4.46
C GLU A 279 10.19 -17.73 3.21
N THR A 280 9.56 -17.89 2.05
CA THR A 280 10.03 -17.36 0.76
C THR A 280 9.89 -15.84 0.64
N ALA A 281 9.05 -15.20 1.46
CA ALA A 281 8.69 -13.80 1.30
C ALA A 281 9.56 -12.83 2.08
N LYS A 282 10.28 -13.22 3.16
CA LYS A 282 11.13 -12.33 4.01
C LYS A 282 10.70 -10.84 3.98
N ALA A 283 9.42 -10.58 4.26
CA ALA A 283 8.79 -9.31 3.93
C ALA A 283 9.05 -8.24 5.00
N SER A 284 8.96 -6.97 4.61
CA SER A 284 9.32 -5.83 5.45
C SER A 284 8.55 -5.83 6.78
N LYS A 285 9.29 -5.54 7.86
CA LYS A 285 8.73 -5.50 9.22
C LYS A 285 7.64 -4.43 9.35
N GLU A 286 7.84 -3.28 8.71
CA GLU A 286 6.88 -2.16 8.74
C GLU A 286 5.53 -2.53 8.11
N LEU A 287 5.54 -3.30 7.02
CA LEU A 287 4.32 -3.78 6.38
C LEU A 287 3.58 -4.79 7.27
N LEU A 288 4.32 -5.68 7.94
CA LEU A 288 3.74 -6.61 8.91
C LEU A 288 3.12 -5.89 10.12
N GLU A 289 3.81 -4.89 10.67
CA GLU A 289 3.30 -4.05 11.77
C GLU A 289 2.07 -3.26 11.35
N TYR A 290 2.03 -2.78 10.10
CA TYR A 290 0.86 -2.13 9.52
C TYR A 290 -0.35 -3.07 9.38
N CYS A 291 -0.14 -4.31 8.92
CA CYS A 291 -1.20 -5.32 8.84
C CYS A 291 -1.78 -5.64 10.24
N ASP A 292 -0.92 -5.81 11.26
CA ASP A 292 -1.37 -5.95 12.65
C ASP A 292 -2.14 -4.70 13.13
N GLY A 293 -1.68 -3.52 12.75
CA GLY A 293 -2.36 -2.25 12.98
C GLY A 293 -3.80 -2.25 12.46
N ILE A 294 -3.98 -2.57 11.17
CA ILE A 294 -5.33 -2.69 10.57
C ILE A 294 -6.15 -3.74 11.30
N HIS A 295 -5.58 -4.92 11.57
CA HIS A 295 -6.30 -6.00 12.22
C HIS A 295 -6.90 -5.55 13.56
N ARG A 296 -6.06 -4.98 14.43
CA ARG A 296 -6.45 -4.49 15.75
C ARG A 296 -7.43 -3.32 15.68
N ALA A 297 -7.14 -2.32 14.85
CA ALA A 297 -8.00 -1.15 14.69
C ALA A 297 -9.39 -1.55 14.16
N SER A 298 -9.45 -2.50 13.24
CA SER A 298 -10.71 -2.99 12.69
C SER A 298 -11.53 -3.77 13.72
N ARG A 299 -10.90 -4.66 14.52
CA ARG A 299 -11.59 -5.36 15.61
C ARG A 299 -12.10 -4.38 16.69
N ALA A 300 -11.31 -3.36 17.01
CA ALA A 300 -11.71 -2.32 17.93
C ALA A 300 -12.90 -1.49 17.41
N LYS A 301 -12.89 -1.10 16.12
CA LYS A 301 -14.03 -0.44 15.45
C LYS A 301 -15.31 -1.30 15.53
N ALA A 302 -15.20 -2.61 15.29
CA ALA A 302 -16.33 -3.53 15.42
C ALA A 302 -16.90 -3.51 16.86
N CYS A 303 -16.04 -3.60 17.87
CA CYS A 303 -16.46 -3.49 19.28
C CYS A 303 -17.08 -2.13 19.59
N ARG A 304 -16.55 -1.03 19.05
CA ARG A 304 -17.14 0.31 19.20
C ARG A 304 -18.53 0.38 18.58
N PHE A 305 -18.75 -0.15 17.38
CA PHE A 305 -20.09 -0.14 16.78
C PHE A 305 -21.10 -0.96 17.60
N GLN A 306 -20.67 -2.08 18.19
CA GLN A 306 -21.48 -2.82 19.15
C GLN A 306 -21.80 -1.99 20.40
N ALA A 307 -20.82 -1.26 20.95
CA ALA A 307 -21.06 -0.35 22.08
C ALA A 307 -22.11 0.73 21.75
N LEU A 308 -22.04 1.33 20.57
CA LEU A 308 -23.00 2.33 20.12
C LEU A 308 -24.40 1.74 19.92
N GLU A 309 -24.49 0.51 19.42
CA GLU A 309 -25.77 -0.20 19.29
C GLU A 309 -26.41 -0.46 20.65
N GLU A 310 -25.64 -0.96 21.62
CA GLU A 310 -26.12 -1.22 22.98
C GLU A 310 -26.58 0.06 23.70
N ASP A 311 -25.84 1.15 23.59
CA ASP A 311 -26.21 2.42 24.23
C ASP A 311 -27.43 3.06 23.55
N THR A 312 -27.39 3.24 22.22
CA THR A 312 -28.41 4.03 21.50
C THR A 312 -29.72 3.27 21.29
N HIS A 313 -29.67 1.95 21.06
CA HIS A 313 -30.86 1.18 20.68
C HIS A 313 -31.35 0.23 21.77
N ALA A 314 -30.45 -0.32 22.59
CA ALA A 314 -30.83 -1.20 23.69
C ALA A 314 -30.96 -0.45 25.03
N GLY A 315 -30.46 0.79 25.13
CA GLY A 315 -30.41 1.55 26.37
C GLY A 315 -29.52 0.91 27.44
N GLN A 316 -28.59 0.03 27.04
CA GLN A 316 -27.72 -0.74 27.91
C GLN A 316 -26.32 -0.11 28.00
N THR A 317 -26.23 1.10 28.52
CA THR A 317 -24.95 1.83 28.68
C THR A 317 -23.90 1.04 29.46
N GLY A 318 -24.29 0.25 30.47
CA GLY A 318 -23.34 -0.61 31.20
C GLY A 318 -22.64 -1.62 30.28
N LYS A 319 -23.42 -2.28 29.40
CA LYS A 319 -22.90 -3.22 28.40
C LYS A 319 -22.13 -2.50 27.28
N ALA A 320 -22.53 -1.29 26.92
CA ALA A 320 -21.79 -0.45 25.98
C ALA A 320 -20.38 -0.14 26.49
N ILE A 321 -20.22 0.21 27.79
CA ILE A 321 -18.91 0.41 28.41
C ILE A 321 -18.07 -0.88 28.34
N ALA A 322 -18.68 -2.04 28.61
CA ALA A 322 -17.97 -3.32 28.48
C ALA A 322 -17.45 -3.57 27.05
N TRP A 323 -18.23 -3.23 26.02
CA TRP A 323 -17.76 -3.30 24.63
C TRP A 323 -16.60 -2.32 24.33
N LEU A 324 -16.60 -1.12 24.91
CA LEU A 324 -15.48 -0.18 24.78
C LEU A 324 -14.22 -0.69 25.49
N ARG A 325 -14.36 -1.38 26.63
CA ARG A 325 -13.26 -2.10 27.30
C ARG A 325 -12.70 -3.23 26.42
N ALA A 326 -13.54 -3.95 25.70
CA ALA A 326 -13.09 -4.92 24.70
C ALA A 326 -12.33 -4.25 23.55
N ALA A 327 -12.83 -3.11 23.04
CA ALA A 327 -12.15 -2.32 22.00
C ALA A 327 -10.76 -1.83 22.45
N MET A 328 -10.65 -1.32 23.68
CA MET A 328 -9.37 -0.91 24.29
C MET A 328 -8.38 -2.08 24.35
N ASN A 329 -8.82 -3.27 24.75
CA ASN A 329 -7.98 -4.47 24.77
C ASN A 329 -7.46 -4.85 23.36
N GLU A 330 -8.31 -4.80 22.32
CA GLU A 330 -7.90 -5.07 20.94
C GLU A 330 -6.79 -4.10 20.48
N LEU A 331 -6.90 -2.83 20.86
CA LEU A 331 -5.91 -1.77 20.58
C LEU A 331 -4.63 -1.88 21.43
N GLY A 332 -4.62 -2.74 22.46
CA GLY A 332 -3.51 -2.86 23.41
C GLY A 332 -3.44 -1.71 24.43
N LEU A 333 -4.57 -1.03 24.67
CA LEU A 333 -4.69 0.00 25.71
C LEU A 333 -4.95 -0.65 27.08
N GLU A 334 -4.55 0.04 28.14
CA GLU A 334 -4.85 -0.41 29.51
C GLU A 334 -6.35 -0.32 29.78
N VAL A 335 -7.00 -1.47 29.96
CA VAL A 335 -8.39 -1.54 30.41
C VAL A 335 -8.42 -1.27 31.92
N GLY A 336 -8.88 -0.09 32.32
CA GLY A 336 -9.02 0.26 33.73
C GLY A 336 -9.91 -0.73 34.47
N LYS A 337 -9.41 -1.34 35.55
CA LYS A 337 -10.27 -1.94 36.58
C LYS A 337 -10.80 -0.81 37.46
N ASP A 338 -12.08 -0.89 37.80
CA ASP A 338 -12.84 0.13 38.52
C ASP A 338 -11.99 0.83 39.60
N GLY A 339 -11.82 2.15 39.46
CA GLY A 339 -11.17 3.01 40.44
C GLY A 339 -9.64 3.16 40.36
N SER A 340 -8.90 2.40 39.53
CA SER A 340 -7.45 2.60 39.43
C SER A 340 -7.12 3.72 38.45
N LYS A 341 -6.55 4.82 38.95
CA LYS A 341 -5.97 5.90 38.14
C LYS A 341 -4.95 5.30 37.18
N SER A 342 -5.28 5.28 35.88
CA SER A 342 -4.37 4.96 34.77
C SER A 342 -2.99 5.59 34.99
N SER A 343 -1.92 4.83 34.78
CA SER A 343 -0.54 5.30 34.90
C SER A 343 -0.30 6.54 34.02
N GLY A 344 -0.04 7.70 34.63
CA GLY A 344 0.12 8.98 33.94
C GLY A 344 1.24 9.00 32.88
N PHE A 345 2.18 8.05 32.94
CA PHE A 345 3.28 7.94 32.00
C PHE A 345 2.86 7.32 30.65
N ALA A 346 1.91 6.38 30.66
CA ALA A 346 1.36 5.80 29.43
C ALA A 346 0.55 6.85 28.65
N LYS A 347 -0.32 7.60 29.36
CA LYS A 347 -1.08 8.72 28.77
C LYS A 347 -0.19 9.81 28.18
N LEU A 348 0.94 10.11 28.82
CA LEU A 348 1.89 11.10 28.30
C LEU A 348 2.60 10.64 27.02
N LYS A 349 3.00 9.35 26.94
CA LYS A 349 3.59 8.76 25.73
C LYS A 349 2.58 8.71 24.58
N THR A 350 1.35 8.29 24.84
CA THR A 350 0.27 8.29 23.86
C THR A 350 0.02 9.71 23.35
N SER A 351 -0.15 10.70 24.23
CA SER A 351 -0.34 12.11 23.86
C SER A 351 0.81 12.69 23.03
N TRP A 352 2.05 12.24 23.28
CA TRP A 352 3.20 12.69 22.48
C TRP A 352 3.23 12.08 21.08
N ILE A 353 2.98 10.77 20.96
CA ILE A 353 2.86 10.07 19.68
C ILE A 353 1.71 10.67 18.86
N GLU A 354 0.60 10.99 19.52
CA GLU A 354 -0.56 11.65 18.93
C GLU A 354 -0.24 13.02 18.35
N ARG A 355 0.44 13.90 19.09
CA ARG A 355 0.87 15.21 18.57
C ARG A 355 1.83 15.07 17.40
N ARG A 356 2.64 14.01 17.36
CA ARG A 356 3.54 13.73 16.24
C ARG A 356 2.75 13.27 15.01
N GLU A 357 1.74 12.45 15.20
CA GLU A 357 0.85 12.00 14.12
C GLU A 357 0.03 13.15 13.54
N ASP A 358 -0.50 14.02 14.39
CA ASP A 358 -1.24 15.21 13.97
C ASP A 358 -0.35 16.13 13.12
N LYS A 359 0.90 16.35 13.57
CA LYS A 359 1.90 17.08 12.78
C LYS A 359 2.28 16.38 11.47
N ARG A 360 2.26 15.05 11.40
CA ARG A 360 2.54 14.30 10.16
C ARG A 360 1.39 14.50 9.17
N ILE A 361 0.15 14.42 9.64
CA ILE A 361 -1.05 14.64 8.82
C ILE A 361 -1.06 16.08 8.31
N GLU A 362 -0.88 17.07 9.19
CA GLU A 362 -0.84 18.50 8.84
C GLU A 362 0.24 18.81 7.80
N LYS A 363 1.41 18.18 7.92
CA LYS A 363 2.53 18.38 6.99
C LYS A 363 2.50 17.47 5.77
N GLY A 364 1.48 16.62 5.62
CA GLY A 364 1.43 15.60 4.57
C GLY A 364 2.66 14.67 4.54
N SER A 365 3.25 14.39 5.71
CA SER A 365 4.43 13.54 5.83
C SER A 365 4.18 12.16 5.24
N SER A 366 5.13 11.60 4.48
CA SER A 366 5.03 10.27 3.89
C SER A 366 4.70 9.13 4.88
N THR A 367 4.96 9.33 6.18
CA THR A 367 4.80 8.31 7.23
C THR A 367 3.46 8.34 7.99
N TRP A 368 2.48 9.15 7.58
CA TRP A 368 1.17 9.20 8.26
C TRP A 368 0.40 7.86 8.20
N GLY A 369 -0.36 7.49 9.22
CA GLY A 369 -1.20 6.28 9.20
C GLY A 369 -0.46 4.94 9.11
N MET A 370 0.85 4.89 9.39
CA MET A 370 1.64 3.65 9.44
C MET A 370 1.21 2.69 10.57
N ASP A 371 0.43 3.16 11.52
CA ASP A 371 -0.10 2.39 12.63
C ASP A 371 -1.39 1.61 12.29
N GLY A 372 -1.86 1.68 11.03
CA GLY A 372 -3.09 1.03 10.59
C GLY A 372 -4.37 1.66 11.15
N GLY A 373 -4.29 2.89 11.67
CA GLY A 373 -5.43 3.60 12.27
C GLY A 373 -5.67 3.32 13.76
N LYS A 374 -4.73 2.64 14.44
CA LYS A 374 -4.83 2.35 15.88
C LYS A 374 -4.95 3.61 16.72
N LEU A 375 -4.16 4.64 16.44
CA LEU A 375 -4.14 5.91 17.17
C LEU A 375 -5.46 6.67 17.00
N GLU A 376 -5.97 6.76 15.77
CA GLU A 376 -7.27 7.38 15.52
C GLU A 376 -8.38 6.66 16.29
N GLU A 377 -8.44 5.33 16.17
CA GLU A 377 -9.49 4.55 16.85
C GLU A 377 -9.35 4.60 18.37
N SER A 378 -8.12 4.62 18.90
CA SER A 378 -7.85 4.77 20.34
C SER A 378 -8.50 6.05 20.89
N ARG A 379 -8.35 7.18 20.20
CA ARG A 379 -8.97 8.44 20.60
C ARG A 379 -10.48 8.37 20.62
N ILE A 380 -11.09 7.73 19.62
CA ILE A 380 -12.55 7.58 19.54
C ILE A 380 -13.05 6.72 20.70
N VAL A 381 -12.41 5.58 20.93
CA VAL A 381 -12.77 4.63 22.00
C VAL A 381 -12.61 5.28 23.37
N GLU A 382 -11.50 5.96 23.64
CA GLU A 382 -11.28 6.66 24.91
C GLU A 382 -12.28 7.79 25.15
N TYR A 383 -12.61 8.57 24.12
CA TYR A 383 -13.63 9.62 24.20
C TYR A 383 -15.00 9.04 24.56
N LEU A 384 -15.41 7.96 23.86
CA LEU A 384 -16.69 7.29 24.12
C LEU A 384 -16.72 6.64 25.50
N ASP A 385 -15.62 6.03 25.94
CA ASP A 385 -15.53 5.40 27.25
C ASP A 385 -15.72 6.43 28.35
N GLN A 386 -15.02 7.57 28.29
CA GLN A 386 -15.21 8.66 29.25
C GLN A 386 -16.64 9.19 29.26
N LYS A 387 -17.23 9.36 28.07
CA LYS A 387 -18.60 9.84 27.92
C LYS A 387 -19.61 8.87 28.53
N PHE A 388 -19.51 7.58 28.20
CA PHE A 388 -20.46 6.56 28.66
C PHE A 388 -20.30 6.27 30.15
N ASN A 389 -19.09 6.25 30.70
CA ASN A 389 -18.88 6.15 32.14
C ASN A 389 -19.54 7.34 32.86
N LYS A 390 -19.30 8.57 32.41
CA LYS A 390 -19.95 9.75 33.02
C LYS A 390 -21.48 9.65 32.96
N GLN A 391 -22.05 9.27 31.82
CA GLN A 391 -23.49 9.10 31.66
C GLN A 391 -24.04 7.98 32.56
N ASN A 392 -23.32 6.87 32.68
CA ASN A 392 -23.71 5.76 33.52
C ASN A 392 -23.65 6.12 35.02
N ASP A 393 -22.60 6.80 35.47
CA ASP A 393 -22.45 7.18 36.87
C ASP A 393 -23.45 8.26 37.32
N THR A 394 -23.94 9.08 36.39
CA THR A 394 -24.82 10.21 36.69
C THR A 394 -26.30 9.96 36.42
N ILE A 395 -26.63 9.17 35.41
CA ILE A 395 -28.01 9.01 34.92
C ILE A 395 -28.46 7.55 34.97
N ASN A 396 -27.70 6.63 34.36
CA ASN A 396 -28.23 5.29 34.07
C ASN A 396 -28.00 4.27 35.19
N VAL A 397 -26.92 4.42 35.95
CA VAL A 397 -26.50 3.59 37.10
C VAL A 397 -26.61 2.08 36.80
N GLN A 398 -26.12 1.65 35.64
CA GLN A 398 -26.16 0.25 35.23
C GLN A 398 -24.86 -0.47 35.61
N LEU A 399 -24.98 -1.74 35.98
CA LEU A 399 -23.82 -2.60 36.20
C LEU A 399 -23.06 -2.81 34.88
N ILE A 400 -21.72 -2.73 34.95
CA ILE A 400 -20.84 -2.98 33.81
C ILE A 400 -20.48 -4.47 33.82
N PRO A 401 -20.91 -5.28 32.83
CA PRO A 401 -20.59 -6.70 32.77
C PRO A 401 -19.11 -6.93 32.41
N GLU A 402 -18.64 -8.17 32.56
CA GLU A 402 -17.31 -8.56 32.08
C GLU A 402 -17.26 -8.47 30.55
N TRP A 403 -16.19 -7.86 30.01
CA TRP A 403 -16.07 -7.61 28.58
C TRP A 403 -15.56 -8.80 27.76
N LYS A 404 -14.77 -9.70 28.37
CA LYS A 404 -14.15 -10.83 27.64
C LYS A 404 -15.16 -11.75 26.95
N PRO A 405 -16.27 -12.15 27.61
CA PRO A 405 -17.28 -12.99 26.96
C PRO A 405 -17.93 -12.33 25.73
N LEU A 406 -17.99 -11.00 25.68
CA LEU A 406 -18.60 -10.28 24.57
C LEU A 406 -17.84 -10.49 23.26
N LEU A 407 -16.51 -10.65 23.28
CA LEU A 407 -15.71 -10.86 22.07
C LEU A 407 -16.13 -12.11 21.27
N VAL A 408 -16.66 -13.14 21.95
CA VAL A 408 -17.15 -14.37 21.30
C VAL A 408 -18.49 -14.15 20.58
N THR A 409 -19.19 -13.06 20.92
CA THR A 409 -20.48 -12.70 20.31
C THR A 409 -20.34 -11.82 19.06
N LEU A 410 -19.12 -11.45 18.68
CA LEU A 410 -18.88 -10.70 17.45
C LEU A 410 -19.39 -11.50 16.22
N PRO A 411 -20.07 -10.84 15.28
CA PRO A 411 -20.58 -11.51 14.09
C PRO A 411 -19.44 -11.89 13.15
N SER A 412 -19.71 -12.81 12.23
CA SER A 412 -18.79 -13.13 11.13
C SER A 412 -18.58 -11.94 10.20
N GLY A 413 -17.37 -11.89 9.62
CA GLY A 413 -16.98 -10.89 8.64
C GLY A 413 -17.93 -10.79 7.46
N MET A 414 -17.98 -9.59 6.89
CA MET A 414 -18.60 -9.31 5.60
C MET A 414 -17.60 -8.52 4.77
N ASN A 415 -17.58 -8.77 3.47
CA ASN A 415 -16.69 -8.12 2.52
C ASN A 415 -17.49 -7.38 1.46
N MET A 416 -17.03 -6.17 1.11
CA MET A 416 -17.61 -5.46 -0.02
C MET A 416 -17.14 -6.11 -1.33
N PRO A 417 -18.03 -6.31 -2.32
CA PRO A 417 -17.62 -6.87 -3.59
C PRO A 417 -16.67 -5.93 -4.34
N ILE A 418 -15.63 -6.52 -4.91
CA ILE A 418 -14.70 -5.89 -5.85
C ILE A 418 -14.79 -6.71 -7.14
N ASP A 419 -15.64 -6.25 -8.06
CA ASP A 419 -15.93 -6.95 -9.33
C ASP A 419 -15.00 -6.50 -10.47
N GLU A 420 -14.22 -5.44 -10.24
CA GLU A 420 -13.28 -4.89 -11.19
C GLU A 420 -12.25 -5.95 -11.63
N ARG A 421 -12.07 -6.09 -12.95
CA ARG A 421 -11.06 -6.98 -13.54
C ARG A 421 -10.03 -6.15 -14.28
N TRP A 422 -8.77 -6.36 -13.95
CA TRP A 422 -7.67 -5.75 -14.68
C TRP A 422 -7.46 -6.51 -15.99
N LYS A 423 -7.50 -5.78 -17.09
CA LYS A 423 -7.22 -6.28 -18.44
C LYS A 423 -6.30 -5.28 -19.13
N PRO A 424 -4.98 -5.54 -19.17
CA PRO A 424 -4.08 -4.64 -19.87
C PRO A 424 -4.40 -4.70 -21.37
N ALA A 425 -4.49 -3.53 -22.00
CA ALA A 425 -4.67 -3.44 -23.45
C ALA A 425 -3.31 -3.58 -24.15
N PRO A 426 -3.19 -4.37 -25.23
CA PRO A 426 -2.02 -4.33 -26.09
C PRO A 426 -1.97 -2.99 -26.88
N LEU A 427 -0.97 -2.87 -27.75
CA LEU A 427 -0.95 -1.85 -28.80
C LEU A 427 -2.10 -2.07 -29.79
N GLU A 428 -2.66 -0.98 -30.31
CA GLU A 428 -3.70 -1.02 -31.35
C GLU A 428 -3.09 -1.27 -32.74
N GLU A 429 -3.95 -1.60 -33.70
CA GLU A 429 -3.58 -1.87 -35.10
C GLU A 429 -2.73 -0.74 -35.71
N ASP A 430 -3.17 0.52 -35.60
CA ASP A 430 -2.43 1.66 -36.16
C ASP A 430 -1.02 1.83 -35.54
N GLU A 431 -0.88 1.54 -34.25
CA GLU A 431 0.41 1.59 -33.56
C GLU A 431 1.33 0.48 -34.04
N LEU A 432 0.81 -0.74 -34.22
CA LEU A 432 1.55 -1.88 -34.76
C LEU A 432 1.96 -1.65 -36.22
N ALA A 433 1.05 -1.17 -37.06
CA ALA A 433 1.30 -0.87 -38.46
C ALA A 433 2.48 0.09 -38.65
N SER A 434 2.63 1.07 -37.76
CA SER A 434 3.76 2.01 -37.77
C SER A 434 5.12 1.35 -37.47
N MET A 435 5.14 0.17 -36.85
CA MET A 435 6.35 -0.55 -36.43
C MET A 435 6.86 -1.58 -37.47
N ARG A 436 6.20 -1.66 -38.64
CA ARG A 436 6.64 -2.51 -39.76
C ARG A 436 7.90 -1.99 -40.44
N ALA A 437 8.14 -0.69 -40.38
CA ALA A 437 9.38 -0.10 -40.86
C ALA A 437 10.55 -0.57 -39.97
N PRO A 438 11.73 -0.90 -40.54
CA PRO A 438 12.94 -1.11 -39.76
C PRO A 438 13.25 0.11 -38.88
N PRO A 439 13.89 -0.08 -37.71
CA PRO A 439 14.39 1.04 -36.93
C PRO A 439 15.29 1.92 -37.80
N GLU A 440 15.13 3.24 -37.72
CA GLU A 440 16.09 4.16 -38.34
C GLU A 440 17.47 3.90 -37.70
N ASP A 441 18.51 3.77 -38.53
CA ASP A 441 19.90 3.52 -38.11
C ASP A 441 20.53 4.81 -37.56
N ASP A 442 19.87 5.42 -36.58
CA ASP A 442 20.49 6.44 -35.75
C ASP A 442 21.31 5.68 -34.72
N GLY A 443 22.64 5.73 -34.85
CA GLY A 443 23.62 5.01 -34.03
C GLY A 443 23.44 5.16 -32.52
N LEU A 444 22.48 4.44 -31.96
CA LEU A 444 22.24 4.25 -30.53
C LEU A 444 23.20 3.21 -29.95
N GLY A 445 24.37 3.06 -30.56
CA GLY A 445 25.53 2.44 -29.96
C GLY A 445 26.04 3.33 -28.83
N ALA A 446 25.72 2.95 -27.59
CA ALA A 446 26.43 3.37 -26.37
C ALA A 446 26.31 4.82 -25.87
N ALA A 447 25.35 5.63 -26.34
CA ALA A 447 25.12 6.96 -25.77
C ALA A 447 24.05 6.97 -24.66
N ASN A 448 24.31 6.29 -23.54
CA ASN A 448 23.73 6.59 -22.21
C ASN A 448 24.33 5.77 -21.05
N SER A 449 25.58 5.31 -21.18
CA SER A 449 26.36 4.83 -20.04
C SER A 449 26.96 6.01 -19.26
N SER A 450 26.09 6.82 -18.64
CA SER A 450 26.47 7.56 -17.44
C SER A 450 25.96 6.74 -16.25
N ASP A 451 26.70 5.68 -15.98
CA ASP A 451 26.67 5.00 -14.71
C ASP A 451 27.57 5.82 -13.79
N GLU A 452 27.04 6.91 -13.24
CA GLU A 452 27.60 7.51 -12.03
C GLU A 452 27.36 6.53 -10.88
N ASN A 453 28.17 5.47 -10.86
CA ASN A 453 28.56 4.81 -9.63
C ASN A 453 29.49 5.79 -8.89
N GLU A 454 28.92 6.81 -8.24
CA GLU A 454 29.52 7.30 -7.01
C GLU A 454 29.25 6.24 -5.93
N ASP A 455 29.90 5.10 -6.07
CA ASP A 455 30.33 4.34 -4.91
C ASP A 455 31.40 5.22 -4.28
N SER A 456 30.97 6.06 -3.33
CA SER A 456 31.86 6.62 -2.34
C SER A 456 32.63 5.44 -1.76
N THR A 457 33.88 5.26 -2.18
CA THR A 457 34.85 4.44 -1.48
C THR A 457 34.98 5.03 -0.10
N THR A 458 34.11 4.57 0.79
CA THR A 458 34.11 4.95 2.19
C THR A 458 35.43 4.45 2.74
N ALA A 459 36.34 5.39 2.94
CA ALA A 459 37.57 5.14 3.67
C ALA A 459 37.22 4.43 4.98
N PRO A 460 37.97 3.39 5.38
CA PRO A 460 37.75 2.74 6.67
C PRO A 460 37.77 3.79 7.77
N ALA A 461 36.75 3.74 8.65
CA ALA A 461 36.59 4.69 9.73
C ALA A 461 37.87 4.75 10.58
N GLY A 462 38.55 5.92 10.59
CA GLY A 462 39.77 6.15 11.35
C GLY A 462 40.92 6.85 10.60
N ALA A 463 40.82 7.06 9.29
CA ALA A 463 41.87 7.76 8.54
C ALA A 463 41.76 9.29 8.65
N PHE A 464 42.80 9.94 9.20
CA PHE A 464 42.95 11.40 9.21
C PHE A 464 43.28 11.93 7.80
N PRO A 465 42.76 13.12 7.41
CA PRO A 465 43.04 13.69 6.10
C PRO A 465 44.54 14.01 5.95
N GLY A 466 45.23 13.35 5.00
CA GLY A 466 46.63 13.64 4.64
C GLY A 466 47.55 12.43 4.42
N THR A 467 47.11 11.19 4.63
CA THR A 467 47.98 9.99 4.61
C THR A 467 47.88 9.13 3.33
N GLN A 468 47.29 9.64 2.25
CA GLN A 468 47.01 8.84 1.04
C GLN A 468 48.25 8.46 0.20
N GLN A 469 49.47 8.92 0.54
CA GLN A 469 50.67 8.63 -0.26
C GLN A 469 51.61 7.55 0.31
N ASP A 470 51.40 7.03 1.53
CA ASP A 470 52.40 6.17 2.18
C ASP A 470 52.14 4.66 2.16
N TYR A 471 51.07 4.17 1.52
CA TYR A 471 50.79 2.72 1.42
C TYR A 471 51.11 2.12 0.04
N GLY A 472 52.14 2.66 -0.63
CA GLY A 472 52.65 2.14 -1.89
C GLY A 472 54.11 1.72 -1.81
N SER A 473 54.47 0.64 -1.09
CA SER A 473 55.69 -0.12 -1.41
C SER A 473 55.83 -1.45 -0.67
N ARG A 474 56.12 -2.52 -1.44
CA ARG A 474 56.75 -3.82 -1.07
C ARG A 474 55.88 -4.79 -0.24
N THR A 475 55.84 -6.11 -0.50
CA THR A 475 56.88 -7.01 -1.01
C THR A 475 56.26 -8.32 -1.52
N SER A 476 56.74 -8.83 -2.64
CA SER A 476 56.68 -10.25 -3.02
C SER A 476 57.75 -11.01 -2.24
N TYR A 477 57.44 -12.18 -1.68
CA TYR A 477 58.35 -13.35 -1.57
C TYR A 477 57.56 -14.62 -1.19
N TYR A 478 58.04 -15.72 -1.77
CA TYR A 478 57.70 -17.16 -1.66
C TYR A 478 56.72 -17.65 -0.58
#